data_AF-A0A960E4W5-F1
#
_entry.id   AF-A0A960E4W5-F1
#
_cell.length_a   1.000
_cell.length_b   1.000
_cell.length_c   1.000
_cell.angle_alpha   90.00
_cell.angle_beta   90.00
_cell.angle_gamma   90.00
#
_symmetry.space_group_name_H-M   'P 1'
#
loop_
_entity.id
_entity.type
_entity.pdbx_description
1 polymer ?
#
loop_
_entity_poly.entity_id
_entity_poly.type
_entity_poly.pdbx_seq_one_letter_code
_entity_poly.pdbx_strand_id
1 'polypeptide(L)'
;LHASYSVVGPDGKLYPTWHPPTVVDPATGATCTFGHEHGDDPTTSDIYEWVTDFLDADPDESRGIPFGYVSEALDTYAADRDGVTRHEDNVGHKVIVENDVAQVAASPRGYVRDDTGAVVTCDVLMKVHQGSHSGDALINNAHELLYAAQCSDGTEVIASLLTRFGDANEFQRSCNGDLVATSGSDLPDGEGGARFIPDRWCVDRDILVPEGQTSSIWSLYEVWRSESRLLTADGQTLAHVDPWFGVRNPARAHDGGDGASIFDLVDVTDMTDVVDDGYACGYPFDGLRARELGSGEQVAKADPTSPFDGAQRDHYLHTTEVTNGGGPSVWYTDPYGGSGVTTPAAGFVRQWVSSTDNSAWPELERRSFDLDRDFGADNGVHAPN
;
A
#
# COMPACT_ATOMS: atom_id res chain seq x y z
N LEU A 1 -11.48 -16.06 16.20
CA LEU A 1 -11.83 -14.64 16.16
C LEU A 1 -11.28 -13.98 14.91
N HIS A 2 -9.97 -14.03 14.63
CA HIS A 2 -9.41 -13.46 13.39
C HIS A 2 -10.13 -13.98 12.12
N ALA A 3 -10.26 -15.31 11.98
CA ALA A 3 -10.97 -15.94 10.87
C ALA A 3 -12.49 -15.64 10.76
N SER A 4 -13.11 -14.93 11.71
CA SER A 4 -14.50 -14.47 11.53
C SER A 4 -14.59 -13.16 10.72
N TYR A 5 -13.45 -12.50 10.48
CA TYR A 5 -13.36 -11.37 9.57
C TYR A 5 -13.04 -11.89 8.17
N SER A 6 -14.11 -12.23 7.46
CA SER A 6 -14.04 -12.78 6.11
C SER A 6 -15.22 -12.31 5.27
N VAL A 7 -15.00 -12.21 3.96
CA VAL A 7 -15.98 -11.79 2.96
C VAL A 7 -15.97 -12.76 1.78
N VAL A 8 -17.11 -12.91 1.11
CA VAL A 8 -17.19 -13.61 -0.18
C VAL A 8 -16.81 -12.63 -1.30
N GLY A 9 -15.74 -12.91 -2.04
CA GLY A 9 -15.31 -12.06 -3.16
C GLY A 9 -16.15 -12.25 -4.42
N PRO A 10 -15.85 -11.51 -5.51
CA PRO A 10 -16.64 -11.55 -6.75
C PRO A 10 -16.65 -12.92 -7.43
N ASP A 11 -15.67 -13.78 -7.14
CA ASP A 11 -15.55 -15.13 -7.67
C ASP A 11 -16.24 -16.20 -6.78
N GLY A 12 -16.94 -15.77 -5.74
CA GLY A 12 -17.68 -16.64 -4.81
C GLY A 12 -16.80 -17.37 -3.79
N LYS A 13 -15.51 -17.04 -3.68
CA LYS A 13 -14.60 -17.60 -2.67
C LYS A 13 -14.57 -16.75 -1.42
N LEU A 14 -14.19 -17.37 -0.31
CA LEU A 14 -14.03 -16.70 0.98
C LEU A 14 -12.63 -16.12 1.12
N TYR A 15 -12.53 -14.84 1.44
CA TYR A 15 -11.29 -14.10 1.65
C TYR A 15 -11.25 -13.49 3.05
N PRO A 16 -10.06 -13.30 3.65
CA PRO A 16 -9.91 -12.38 4.76
C PRO A 16 -10.36 -10.97 4.37
N THR A 17 -10.76 -10.18 5.37
CA THR A 17 -11.13 -8.77 5.18
C THR A 17 -10.67 -7.94 6.37
N TRP A 18 -10.93 -6.63 6.30
CA TRP A 18 -10.57 -5.68 7.34
C TRP A 18 -11.14 -6.06 8.70
N HIS A 19 -10.33 -5.83 9.73
CA HIS A 19 -10.75 -5.88 11.13
C HIS A 19 -10.03 -4.78 11.91
N PRO A 20 -10.60 -4.28 13.02
CA PRO A 20 -9.86 -3.39 13.90
C PRO A 20 -8.70 -4.16 14.57
N PRO A 21 -7.63 -3.49 15.00
CA PRO A 21 -6.46 -4.15 15.61
C PRO A 21 -6.78 -4.83 16.94
N THR A 22 -7.83 -4.35 17.63
CA THR A 22 -8.34 -4.96 18.86
C THR A 22 -9.85 -5.13 18.84
N VAL A 23 -10.33 -6.17 19.52
CA VAL A 23 -11.75 -6.52 19.63
C VAL A 23 -12.05 -7.06 21.03
N VAL A 24 -13.29 -6.96 21.47
CA VAL A 24 -13.75 -7.69 22.66
C VAL A 24 -14.23 -9.07 22.23
N ASP A 25 -13.61 -10.12 22.74
CA ASP A 25 -14.06 -11.49 22.48
C ASP A 25 -15.46 -11.69 23.10
N PRO A 26 -16.50 -11.96 22.29
CA PRO A 26 -17.86 -12.07 22.79
C PRO A 26 -18.06 -13.28 23.73
N ALA A 27 -17.21 -14.30 23.65
CA ALA A 27 -17.30 -15.48 24.50
C ALA A 27 -16.71 -15.26 25.90
N THR A 28 -15.69 -14.41 26.02
CA THR A 28 -14.94 -14.21 27.28
C THR A 28 -15.08 -12.81 27.88
N GLY A 29 -15.47 -11.82 27.07
CA GLY A 29 -15.51 -10.40 27.44
C GLY A 29 -14.12 -9.76 27.56
N ALA A 30 -13.05 -10.46 27.20
CA ALA A 30 -11.69 -9.95 27.24
C ALA A 30 -11.35 -9.19 25.94
N THR A 31 -10.55 -8.13 26.06
CA THR A 31 -9.94 -7.50 24.89
C THR A 31 -8.87 -8.42 24.30
N CYS A 32 -8.99 -8.71 23.03
CA CYS A 32 -8.00 -9.41 22.22
C CYS A 32 -7.35 -8.42 21.25
N THR A 33 -6.04 -8.51 21.10
CA THR A 33 -5.29 -7.87 20.01
C THR A 33 -4.97 -8.90 18.93
N PHE A 34 -4.98 -8.48 17.67
CA PHE A 34 -4.53 -9.30 16.55
C PHE A 34 -3.04 -9.14 16.23
N GLY A 35 -2.36 -8.20 16.89
CA GLY A 35 -0.93 -7.93 16.67
C GLY A 35 -0.60 -7.18 15.38
N HIS A 36 -1.60 -6.87 14.54
CA HIS A 36 -1.44 -6.09 13.30
C HIS A 36 -2.67 -5.20 13.06
N GLU A 37 -2.48 -4.20 12.20
CA GLU A 37 -3.51 -3.26 11.76
C GLU A 37 -3.78 -3.38 10.26
N HIS A 38 -4.93 -2.87 9.82
CA HIS A 38 -5.35 -2.86 8.41
C HIS A 38 -5.68 -1.45 7.94
N GLY A 39 -5.13 -0.40 8.55
CA GLY A 39 -5.38 0.99 8.25
C GLY A 39 -6.75 1.47 8.74
N ASP A 40 -7.38 2.35 7.99
CA ASP A 40 -8.65 2.97 8.34
C ASP A 40 -9.81 1.97 8.34
N ASP A 41 -10.83 2.26 9.15
CA ASP A 41 -12.10 1.55 9.08
C ASP A 41 -12.81 1.88 7.76
N PRO A 42 -12.95 0.91 6.82
CA PRO A 42 -13.51 1.17 5.50
C PRO A 42 -14.96 1.64 5.58
N THR A 43 -15.69 1.32 6.67
CA THR A 43 -17.09 1.72 6.83
C THR A 43 -17.27 3.23 7.03
N THR A 44 -16.17 3.96 7.23
CA THR A 44 -16.17 5.43 7.32
C THR A 44 -16.10 6.11 5.95
N SER A 45 -15.86 5.36 4.87
CA SER A 45 -15.87 5.89 3.51
C SER A 45 -17.29 6.16 3.00
N ASP A 46 -17.50 7.31 2.37
CA ASP A 46 -18.80 7.67 1.79
C ASP A 46 -19.19 6.77 0.60
N ILE A 47 -18.19 6.07 0.03
CA ILE A 47 -18.35 5.15 -1.10
C ILE A 47 -18.26 3.68 -0.71
N TYR A 48 -18.21 3.36 0.60
CA TYR A 48 -18.02 1.98 1.08
C TYR A 48 -19.06 1.01 0.51
N GLU A 49 -20.34 1.37 0.54
CA GLU A 49 -21.41 0.51 0.05
C GLU A 49 -21.30 0.26 -1.46
N TRP A 50 -21.03 1.30 -2.25
CA TRP A 50 -20.85 1.20 -3.70
C TRP A 50 -19.68 0.28 -4.06
N VAL A 51 -18.55 0.41 -3.37
CA VAL A 51 -17.37 -0.43 -3.61
C VAL A 51 -17.63 -1.87 -3.22
N THR A 52 -18.19 -2.10 -2.03
CA THR A 52 -18.43 -3.47 -1.55
C THR A 52 -19.55 -4.18 -2.30
N ASP A 53 -20.60 -3.48 -2.75
CA ASP A 53 -21.61 -4.05 -3.67
C ASP A 53 -21.00 -4.48 -5.00
N PHE A 54 -19.96 -3.78 -5.47
CA PHE A 54 -19.26 -4.15 -6.69
C PHE A 54 -18.34 -5.37 -6.50
N LEU A 55 -17.77 -5.51 -5.30
CA LEU A 55 -16.81 -6.56 -4.94
C LEU A 55 -17.45 -7.82 -4.35
N ASP A 56 -18.75 -7.79 -4.03
CA ASP A 56 -19.42 -8.92 -3.41
C ASP A 56 -20.30 -9.68 -4.41
N ALA A 57 -20.22 -11.01 -4.35
CA ALA A 57 -21.14 -11.89 -5.06
C ALA A 57 -22.50 -12.03 -4.34
N ASP A 58 -22.55 -11.74 -3.03
CA ASP A 58 -23.73 -11.74 -2.15
C ASP A 58 -23.66 -10.65 -1.05
N PRO A 59 -23.91 -9.37 -1.40
CA PRO A 59 -23.76 -8.21 -0.49
C PRO A 59 -24.64 -8.22 0.75
N ASP A 60 -25.64 -9.12 0.81
CA ASP A 60 -26.56 -9.24 1.94
C ASP A 60 -26.02 -10.20 3.03
N GLU A 61 -25.06 -11.08 2.72
CA GLU A 61 -24.50 -12.05 3.66
C GLU A 61 -23.17 -11.61 4.30
N SER A 62 -22.28 -10.93 3.56
CA SER A 62 -20.98 -10.49 4.11
C SER A 62 -20.38 -9.27 3.40
N ARG A 63 -20.57 -8.05 3.91
CA ARG A 63 -19.98 -6.85 3.28
C ARG A 63 -18.52 -6.63 3.70
N GLY A 64 -17.60 -6.54 2.74
CA GLY A 64 -16.18 -6.23 3.03
C GLY A 64 -15.31 -6.12 1.78
N ILE A 65 -14.04 -5.76 1.99
CA ILE A 65 -13.02 -5.72 0.93
C ILE A 65 -12.24 -7.04 0.96
N PRO A 66 -12.23 -7.86 -0.10
CA PRO A 66 -11.50 -9.13 -0.10
C PRO A 66 -9.99 -8.90 -0.21
N PHE A 67 -9.23 -9.50 0.71
CA PHE A 67 -7.77 -9.50 0.72
C PHE A 67 -7.25 -10.74 -0.03
N GLY A 68 -6.43 -10.53 -1.07
CA GLY A 68 -5.88 -11.60 -1.93
C GLY A 68 -6.71 -11.94 -3.16
N TYR A 69 -7.78 -11.19 -3.47
CA TYR A 69 -8.67 -11.50 -4.60
C TYR A 69 -7.95 -11.45 -5.96
N VAL A 70 -7.14 -10.42 -6.21
CA VAL A 70 -6.41 -10.30 -7.48
C VAL A 70 -5.32 -11.37 -7.58
N SER A 71 -4.70 -11.74 -6.46
CA SER A 71 -3.73 -12.84 -6.39
C SER A 71 -4.37 -14.17 -6.83
N GLU A 72 -5.59 -14.45 -6.36
CA GLU A 72 -6.34 -15.64 -6.80
C GLU A 72 -6.76 -15.57 -8.28
N ALA A 73 -7.10 -14.38 -8.78
CA ALA A 73 -7.34 -14.17 -10.20
C ALA A 73 -6.08 -14.42 -11.05
N LEU A 74 -4.91 -14.02 -10.54
CA LEU A 74 -3.62 -14.28 -11.18
C LEU A 74 -3.33 -15.77 -11.30
N ASP A 75 -3.59 -16.57 -10.28
CA ASP A 75 -3.42 -18.03 -10.37
C ASP A 75 -4.23 -18.62 -11.52
N THR A 76 -5.49 -18.20 -11.63
CA THR A 76 -6.39 -18.64 -12.71
C THR A 76 -5.88 -18.14 -14.07
N TYR A 77 -5.37 -16.91 -14.13
CA TYR A 77 -4.82 -16.32 -15.35
C TYR A 77 -3.54 -17.04 -15.83
N ALA A 78 -2.66 -17.37 -14.88
CA ALA A 78 -1.34 -17.97 -15.09
C ALA A 78 -1.40 -19.46 -15.44
N ALA A 79 -2.44 -20.19 -15.00
CA ALA A 79 -2.57 -21.64 -15.17
C ALA A 79 -2.34 -22.16 -16.60
N ASP A 80 -2.69 -21.36 -17.61
CA ASP A 80 -2.53 -21.71 -19.04
C ASP A 80 -1.47 -20.87 -19.77
N ARG A 81 -0.65 -20.08 -19.06
CA ARG A 81 0.17 -19.00 -19.66
C ARG A 81 1.66 -19.01 -19.34
N ASP A 82 2.23 -20.09 -18.80
CA ASP A 82 3.62 -20.10 -18.29
C ASP A 82 3.92 -18.87 -17.40
N GLY A 83 2.87 -18.39 -16.71
CA GLY A 83 2.88 -17.14 -15.96
C GLY A 83 3.30 -17.35 -14.51
N VAL A 84 3.67 -16.26 -13.84
CA VAL A 84 4.05 -16.25 -12.44
C VAL A 84 2.81 -16.08 -11.56
N THR A 85 2.75 -16.81 -10.45
CA THR A 85 1.73 -16.67 -9.41
C THR A 85 2.24 -15.76 -8.29
N ARG A 86 1.32 -15.06 -7.61
CA ARG A 86 1.67 -14.15 -6.51
C ARG A 86 0.66 -14.33 -5.40
N HIS A 87 1.14 -14.59 -4.19
CA HIS A 87 0.33 -14.54 -2.98
C HIS A 87 1.00 -13.64 -1.96
N GLU A 88 0.16 -12.97 -1.20
CA GLU A 88 0.51 -11.95 -0.25
C GLU A 88 0.02 -12.34 1.14
N ASP A 89 0.70 -11.87 2.18
CA ASP A 89 0.27 -12.18 3.54
C ASP A 89 -0.90 -11.29 3.95
N ASN A 90 -1.66 -11.74 4.95
CA ASN A 90 -2.82 -10.97 5.41
C ASN A 90 -2.39 -9.61 5.96
N VAL A 91 -1.34 -9.60 6.78
CA VAL A 91 -0.97 -8.45 7.61
C VAL A 91 -0.51 -7.25 6.78
N GLY A 92 0.00 -7.46 5.57
CA GLY A 92 0.41 -6.40 4.66
C GLY A 92 -0.76 -5.61 4.05
N HIS A 93 -2.01 -6.08 4.09
CA HIS A 93 -3.14 -5.35 3.53
C HIS A 93 -3.54 -4.14 4.39
N LYS A 94 -3.60 -2.95 3.78
CA LYS A 94 -3.95 -1.68 4.44
C LYS A 94 -5.06 -0.98 3.67
N VAL A 95 -6.06 -0.52 4.40
CA VAL A 95 -7.20 0.26 3.92
C VAL A 95 -6.94 1.73 4.19
N ILE A 96 -7.28 2.58 3.23
CA ILE A 96 -7.16 4.03 3.31
C ILE A 96 -8.49 4.64 2.88
N VAL A 97 -8.98 5.61 3.66
CA VAL A 97 -10.23 6.32 3.40
C VAL A 97 -9.98 7.82 3.37
N GLU A 98 -10.41 8.48 2.28
CA GLU A 98 -10.40 9.93 2.16
C GLU A 98 -11.73 10.39 1.53
N ASN A 99 -12.53 11.14 2.29
CA ASN A 99 -13.81 11.67 1.80
C ASN A 99 -13.68 13.16 1.43
N ASP A 100 -14.49 13.62 0.47
CA ASP A 100 -14.61 15.03 0.06
C ASP A 100 -13.27 15.69 -0.36
N VAL A 101 -12.35 14.93 -0.97
CA VAL A 101 -11.03 15.46 -1.37
C VAL A 101 -11.18 16.45 -2.50
N ALA A 102 -11.03 17.75 -2.18
CA ALA A 102 -10.99 18.81 -3.18
C ALA A 102 -9.79 18.66 -4.13
N GLN A 103 -10.07 18.59 -5.43
CA GLN A 103 -9.07 18.43 -6.47
C GLN A 103 -8.36 19.77 -6.73
N VAL A 104 -7.03 19.73 -6.78
CA VAL A 104 -6.18 20.92 -6.94
C VAL A 104 -5.30 20.71 -8.16
N ALA A 105 -5.29 21.67 -9.08
CA ALA A 105 -4.38 21.69 -10.21
C ALA A 105 -2.94 22.01 -9.76
N ALA A 106 -1.95 21.38 -10.37
CA ALA A 106 -0.52 21.63 -10.12
C ALA A 106 -0.09 23.00 -10.66
N SER A 107 -0.58 23.41 -11.84
CA SER A 107 -0.17 24.64 -12.50
C SER A 107 -1.21 25.20 -13.49
N PRO A 108 -1.63 26.48 -13.36
CA PRO A 108 -1.47 27.32 -12.18
C PRO A 108 -2.22 26.70 -10.99
N ARG A 109 -1.64 26.79 -9.79
CA ARG A 109 -2.23 26.18 -8.61
C ARG A 109 -3.59 26.77 -8.27
N GLY A 110 -4.61 25.92 -8.17
CA GLY A 110 -5.98 26.30 -7.85
C GLY A 110 -6.93 25.11 -7.88
N TYR A 111 -8.14 25.27 -7.36
CA TYR A 111 -9.14 24.19 -7.40
C TYR A 111 -9.57 23.87 -8.83
N VAL A 112 -9.67 22.58 -9.12
CA VAL A 112 -10.35 22.08 -10.32
C VAL A 112 -11.85 22.32 -10.14
N ARG A 113 -12.50 22.80 -11.20
CA ARG A 113 -13.91 23.15 -11.19
C ARG A 113 -14.65 22.50 -12.34
N ASP A 114 -15.88 22.08 -12.08
CA ASP A 114 -16.78 21.54 -13.09
C ASP A 114 -17.38 22.63 -14.00
N ASP A 115 -18.22 22.23 -14.95
CA ASP A 115 -18.91 23.13 -15.89
C ASP A 115 -19.84 24.15 -15.20
N THR A 116 -20.26 23.89 -13.96
CA THR A 116 -21.08 24.80 -13.15
C THR A 116 -20.22 25.78 -12.34
N GLY A 117 -18.91 25.58 -12.32
CA GLY A 117 -17.95 26.34 -11.52
C GLY A 117 -17.83 25.84 -10.07
N ALA A 118 -18.46 24.72 -9.70
CA ALA A 118 -18.29 24.10 -8.40
C ALA A 118 -16.91 23.44 -8.28
N VAL A 119 -16.35 23.36 -7.07
CA VAL A 119 -15.08 22.64 -6.86
C VAL A 119 -15.35 21.16 -7.02
N VAL A 120 -14.51 20.47 -7.79
CA VAL A 120 -14.57 19.01 -7.88
C VAL A 120 -14.01 18.41 -6.60
N THR A 121 -14.82 17.57 -5.95
CA THR A 121 -14.39 16.74 -4.81
C THR A 121 -14.46 15.27 -5.20
N CYS A 122 -13.62 14.44 -4.59
CA CYS A 122 -13.66 12.99 -4.77
C CYS A 122 -13.60 12.28 -3.42
N ASP A 123 -14.39 11.23 -3.28
CA ASP A 123 -14.26 10.23 -2.24
C ASP A 123 -13.35 9.12 -2.77
N VAL A 124 -12.40 8.68 -1.96
CA VAL A 124 -11.38 7.68 -2.32
C VAL A 124 -11.33 6.60 -1.25
N LEU A 125 -11.44 5.35 -1.68
CA LEU A 125 -11.29 4.15 -0.86
C LEU A 125 -10.24 3.26 -1.52
N MET A 126 -9.14 3.02 -0.82
CA MET A 126 -8.06 2.17 -1.31
C MET A 126 -7.84 0.98 -0.39
N LYS A 127 -7.40 -0.14 -0.96
CA LYS A 127 -6.68 -1.19 -0.25
C LYS A 127 -5.38 -1.48 -0.98
N VAL A 128 -4.27 -1.50 -0.27
CA VAL A 128 -2.95 -1.87 -0.81
C VAL A 128 -2.34 -2.97 0.03
N HIS A 129 -1.68 -3.95 -0.58
CA HIS A 129 -0.73 -4.78 0.16
C HIS A 129 0.64 -4.07 0.23
N GLN A 130 1.03 -3.66 1.43
CA GLN A 130 2.29 -2.98 1.74
C GLN A 130 2.91 -3.54 3.03
N GLY A 131 3.49 -4.74 2.90
CA GLY A 131 4.28 -5.36 3.97
C GLY A 131 5.67 -4.73 4.10
N SER A 132 5.96 -4.11 5.25
CA SER A 132 7.26 -3.49 5.55
C SER A 132 8.10 -4.28 6.56
N HIS A 133 7.71 -5.53 6.83
CA HIS A 133 8.35 -6.39 7.81
C HIS A 133 9.23 -7.49 7.21
N SER A 134 9.08 -7.82 5.92
CA SER A 134 9.82 -8.91 5.27
C SER A 134 10.66 -8.40 4.09
N GLY A 135 11.47 -9.30 3.52
CA GLY A 135 12.25 -9.02 2.31
C GLY A 135 11.44 -9.08 1.01
N ASP A 136 10.14 -9.40 1.07
CA ASP A 136 9.29 -9.64 -0.11
C ASP A 136 9.33 -8.49 -1.11
N ALA A 137 9.08 -7.26 -0.65
CA ALA A 137 9.09 -6.05 -1.48
C ALA A 137 10.47 -5.64 -2.03
N LEU A 138 11.55 -6.29 -1.59
CA LEU A 138 12.92 -6.00 -2.07
C LEU A 138 13.18 -6.60 -3.46
N ILE A 139 12.43 -7.65 -3.81
CA ILE A 139 12.55 -8.35 -5.10
C ILE A 139 11.23 -8.33 -5.88
N ASN A 140 10.10 -8.39 -5.17
CA ASN A 140 8.77 -8.43 -5.78
C ASN A 140 8.21 -7.03 -5.93
N ASN A 141 7.83 -6.66 -7.15
CA ASN A 141 7.28 -5.34 -7.48
C ASN A 141 5.77 -5.29 -7.53
N ALA A 142 5.14 -6.43 -7.82
CA ALA A 142 3.71 -6.53 -8.04
C ALA A 142 3.00 -6.85 -6.71
N HIS A 143 2.09 -5.96 -6.34
CA HIS A 143 1.35 -6.02 -5.09
C HIS A 143 -0.11 -5.64 -5.30
N GLU A 144 -1.04 -6.24 -4.56
CA GLU A 144 -2.46 -6.00 -4.78
C GLU A 144 -2.87 -4.57 -4.39
N LEU A 145 -3.57 -3.91 -5.31
CA LEU A 145 -4.20 -2.61 -5.13
C LEU A 145 -5.66 -2.70 -5.56
N LEU A 146 -6.55 -2.33 -4.64
CA LEU A 146 -7.87 -1.81 -4.93
C LEU A 146 -7.79 -0.29 -4.85
N TYR A 147 -8.14 0.40 -5.92
CA TYR A 147 -8.33 1.83 -5.95
C TYR A 147 -9.76 2.14 -6.39
N ALA A 148 -10.55 2.74 -5.50
CA ALA A 148 -11.88 3.21 -5.82
C ALA A 148 -11.97 4.72 -5.61
N ALA A 149 -12.56 5.42 -6.58
CA ALA A 149 -12.86 6.85 -6.45
C ALA A 149 -14.20 7.18 -7.08
N GLN A 150 -14.96 8.07 -6.44
CA GLN A 150 -16.18 8.69 -6.97
C GLN A 150 -16.06 10.20 -6.81
N CYS A 151 -16.15 10.92 -7.92
CA CYS A 151 -15.97 12.36 -7.97
C CYS A 151 -17.28 13.09 -8.30
N SER A 152 -17.41 14.32 -7.82
CA SER A 152 -18.62 15.13 -7.99
C SER A 152 -18.92 15.52 -9.44
N ASP A 153 -17.96 15.38 -10.34
CA ASP A 153 -18.09 15.59 -11.79
C ASP A 153 -18.64 14.36 -12.55
N GLY A 154 -18.85 13.24 -11.83
CA GLY A 154 -19.29 11.96 -12.40
C GLY A 154 -18.15 11.03 -12.81
N THR A 155 -16.89 11.39 -12.56
CA THR A 155 -15.76 10.47 -12.71
C THR A 155 -15.84 9.40 -11.63
N GLU A 156 -15.82 8.13 -12.04
CA GLU A 156 -15.86 6.98 -11.13
C GLU A 156 -14.90 5.89 -11.62
N VAL A 157 -14.18 5.27 -10.70
CA VAL A 157 -13.33 4.11 -11.00
C VAL A 157 -13.34 3.14 -9.82
N ILE A 158 -13.39 1.84 -10.10
CA ILE A 158 -13.01 0.77 -9.18
C ILE A 158 -12.01 -0.10 -9.94
N ALA A 159 -10.74 0.00 -9.58
CA ALA A 159 -9.63 -0.72 -10.18
C ALA A 159 -9.03 -1.71 -9.17
N SER A 160 -9.16 -3.00 -9.42
CA SER A 160 -8.49 -4.08 -8.66
C SER A 160 -7.41 -4.72 -9.53
N LEU A 161 -6.14 -4.57 -9.17
CA LEU A 161 -5.01 -5.08 -9.94
C LEU A 161 -3.78 -5.34 -9.05
N LEU A 162 -2.77 -6.03 -9.60
CA LEU A 162 -1.43 -6.10 -9.05
C LEU A 162 -0.66 -4.88 -9.58
N THR A 163 -0.63 -3.82 -8.80
CA THR A 163 0.16 -2.64 -9.15
C THR A 163 1.63 -2.99 -9.10
N ARG A 164 2.37 -2.58 -10.13
CA ARG A 164 3.81 -2.79 -10.25
C ARG A 164 4.51 -1.53 -9.77
N PHE A 165 5.07 -1.57 -8.57
CA PHE A 165 5.75 -0.42 -7.96
C PHE A 165 7.17 -0.23 -8.52
N GLY A 166 7.30 0.03 -9.83
CA GLY A 166 8.57 -0.05 -10.55
C GLY A 166 8.90 -1.48 -10.99
N ASP A 167 10.16 -1.76 -11.26
CA ASP A 167 10.60 -3.02 -11.87
C ASP A 167 10.84 -4.12 -10.83
N ALA A 168 10.78 -5.37 -11.27
CA ALA A 168 11.12 -6.51 -10.42
C ALA A 168 12.64 -6.55 -10.21
N ASN A 169 13.10 -7.13 -9.10
CA ASN A 169 14.53 -7.28 -8.81
C ASN A 169 15.30 -5.96 -8.70
N GLU A 170 14.63 -4.87 -8.33
CA GLU A 170 15.29 -3.61 -7.98
C GLU A 170 14.43 -2.76 -7.04
N PHE A 171 15.06 -1.79 -6.38
CA PHE A 171 14.37 -0.70 -5.69
C PHE A 171 15.27 0.54 -5.67
N GLN A 172 14.71 1.70 -5.32
CA GLN A 172 15.46 2.94 -5.11
C GLN A 172 15.80 3.09 -3.63
N ARG A 173 17.06 3.40 -3.32
CA ARG A 173 17.48 3.65 -1.95
C ARG A 173 16.76 4.89 -1.39
N SER A 174 16.05 4.74 -0.27
CA SER A 174 15.21 5.81 0.33
C SER A 174 15.95 7.14 0.53
N CYS A 175 17.19 7.09 1.00
CA CYS A 175 17.93 8.26 1.46
C CYS A 175 18.70 9.02 0.36
N ASN A 176 18.79 8.50 -0.87
CA ASN A 176 19.44 9.21 -1.98
C ASN A 176 18.87 8.94 -3.39
N GLY A 177 17.96 7.97 -3.54
CA GLY A 177 17.31 7.63 -4.81
C GLY A 177 18.15 6.76 -5.75
N ASP A 178 19.34 6.30 -5.34
CA ASP A 178 20.15 5.42 -6.18
C ASP A 178 19.46 4.07 -6.37
N LEU A 179 19.61 3.50 -7.56
CA LEU A 179 19.10 2.18 -7.86
C LEU A 179 19.89 1.09 -7.13
N VAL A 180 19.17 0.18 -6.48
CA VAL A 180 19.70 -1.02 -5.83
C VAL A 180 19.16 -2.23 -6.59
N ALA A 181 20.04 -2.93 -7.30
CA ALA A 181 19.69 -4.18 -7.97
C ALA A 181 19.60 -5.32 -6.96
N THR A 182 18.60 -6.18 -7.12
CA THR A 182 18.37 -7.42 -6.38
C THR A 182 18.12 -8.57 -7.37
N SER A 183 17.62 -9.72 -6.91
CA SER A 183 17.32 -10.86 -7.79
C SER A 183 16.36 -11.87 -7.15
N GLY A 184 15.72 -12.71 -7.96
CA GLY A 184 14.92 -13.84 -7.48
C GLY A 184 13.41 -13.74 -7.73
N SER A 185 12.94 -12.62 -8.28
CA SER A 185 11.56 -12.46 -8.76
C SER A 185 11.48 -12.68 -10.27
N ASP A 186 10.44 -13.39 -10.71
CA ASP A 186 10.10 -13.57 -12.12
C ASP A 186 8.91 -12.67 -12.54
N LEU A 187 8.46 -11.78 -11.66
CA LEU A 187 7.33 -10.88 -11.92
C LEU A 187 7.67 -9.89 -13.06
N PRO A 188 6.68 -9.48 -13.85
CA PRO A 188 6.90 -8.52 -14.93
C PRO A 188 7.27 -7.14 -14.38
N ASP A 189 8.17 -6.46 -15.08
CA ASP A 189 8.57 -5.07 -14.80
C ASP A 189 7.39 -4.11 -14.90
N GLY A 190 7.51 -2.97 -14.21
CA GLY A 190 6.49 -1.94 -14.20
C GLY A 190 6.51 -1.09 -15.47
N GLU A 191 5.50 -0.26 -15.65
CA GLU A 191 5.48 0.77 -16.70
C GLU A 191 5.75 2.17 -16.12
N GLY A 192 6.31 2.20 -14.91
CA GLY A 192 6.55 3.36 -14.07
C GLY A 192 6.46 2.99 -12.60
N GLY A 193 6.33 4.00 -11.73
CA GLY A 193 6.37 3.79 -10.28
C GLY A 193 7.78 3.49 -9.75
N ALA A 194 7.88 3.23 -8.45
CA ALA A 194 9.12 2.84 -7.77
C ALA A 194 8.86 2.42 -6.32
N ARG A 195 9.73 1.58 -5.78
CA ARG A 195 9.85 1.34 -4.34
C ARG A 195 11.06 2.10 -3.81
N PHE A 196 10.85 3.02 -2.88
CA PHE A 196 11.91 3.68 -2.12
C PHE A 196 12.06 2.97 -0.80
N ILE A 197 13.17 2.27 -0.58
CA ILE A 197 13.34 1.38 0.58
C ILE A 197 14.67 1.69 1.27
N PRO A 198 14.71 1.74 2.62
CA PRO A 198 15.97 1.86 3.34
C PRO A 198 16.84 0.62 3.19
N ASP A 199 18.14 0.85 3.06
CA ASP A 199 19.16 -0.19 3.03
C ASP A 199 20.28 0.09 4.04
N ARG A 200 21.23 -0.84 4.12
CA ARG A 200 22.40 -0.76 4.99
C ARG A 200 23.16 0.57 4.81
N TRP A 201 23.27 1.05 3.58
CA TRP A 201 23.94 2.30 3.29
C TRP A 201 23.25 3.50 3.93
N CYS A 202 21.91 3.55 3.93
CA CYS A 202 21.17 4.60 4.62
C CYS A 202 21.42 4.59 6.13
N VAL A 203 21.47 3.39 6.73
CA VAL A 203 21.78 3.26 8.16
C VAL A 203 23.19 3.75 8.47
N ASP A 204 24.18 3.30 7.70
CA ASP A 204 25.59 3.69 7.91
C ASP A 204 25.80 5.20 7.72
N ARG A 205 25.18 5.84 6.70
CA ARG A 205 25.38 7.26 6.45
C ARG A 205 24.62 8.18 7.40
N ASP A 206 23.35 7.85 7.66
CA ASP A 206 22.39 8.83 8.22
C ASP A 206 21.89 8.47 9.62
N ILE A 207 22.06 7.22 10.05
CA ILE A 207 21.61 6.76 11.35
C ILE A 207 22.78 6.61 12.32
N LEU A 208 23.86 5.96 11.90
CA LEU A 208 25.08 5.85 12.70
C LEU A 208 25.86 7.16 12.59
N VAL A 209 25.63 8.07 13.53
CA VAL A 209 26.19 9.43 13.48
C VAL A 209 27.23 9.67 14.58
N PRO A 210 28.23 10.53 14.36
CA PRO A 210 29.21 10.88 15.39
C PRO A 210 28.58 11.48 16.65
N GLU A 211 29.32 11.41 17.76
CA GLU A 211 28.91 12.04 19.03
C GLU A 211 28.54 13.52 18.82
N GLY A 212 27.39 13.92 19.36
CA GLY A 212 26.86 15.28 19.26
C GLY A 212 26.00 15.55 18.02
N GLN A 213 25.80 14.55 17.15
CA GLN A 213 24.83 14.60 16.04
C GLN A 213 23.55 13.81 16.37
N THR A 214 22.53 13.98 15.53
CA THR A 214 21.23 13.31 15.65
C THR A 214 20.95 12.56 14.35
N SER A 215 20.49 11.31 14.46
CA SER A 215 20.16 10.45 13.33
C SER A 215 19.03 11.07 12.49
N SER A 216 19.10 10.91 11.17
CA SER A 216 18.05 11.34 10.24
C SER A 216 17.07 10.19 9.99
N ILE A 217 16.01 10.10 10.80
CA ILE A 217 14.98 9.05 10.66
C ILE A 217 14.26 9.08 9.30
N TRP A 218 14.23 10.23 8.61
CA TRP A 218 13.66 10.33 7.27
C TRP A 218 14.42 9.50 6.22
N SER A 219 15.66 9.12 6.52
CA SER A 219 16.42 8.18 5.70
C SER A 219 15.88 6.75 5.78
N LEU A 220 15.04 6.45 6.78
CA LEU A 220 14.33 5.18 6.94
C LEU A 220 12.93 5.18 6.33
N TYR A 221 12.45 6.31 5.82
CA TYR A 221 11.12 6.42 5.26
C TYR A 221 11.00 5.63 3.96
N GLU A 222 10.06 4.69 3.94
CA GLU A 222 9.78 3.81 2.80
C GLU A 222 8.59 4.35 2.01
N VAL A 223 8.72 4.47 0.68
CA VAL A 223 7.66 5.04 -0.19
C VAL A 223 7.44 4.17 -1.40
N TRP A 224 6.19 3.75 -1.60
CA TRP A 224 5.78 2.91 -2.72
C TRP A 224 4.94 3.74 -3.67
N ARG A 225 5.46 3.95 -4.87
CA ARG A 225 4.87 4.81 -5.90
C ARG A 225 4.25 3.95 -6.97
N SER A 226 2.93 3.93 -7.06
CA SER A 226 2.26 3.18 -8.11
C SER A 226 2.30 3.95 -9.43
N GLU A 227 2.00 3.26 -10.52
CA GLU A 227 1.69 3.83 -11.82
C GLU A 227 0.81 2.80 -12.54
N SER A 228 -0.50 2.91 -12.40
CA SER A 228 -1.43 1.85 -12.79
C SER A 228 -2.37 2.29 -13.88
N ARG A 229 -2.51 1.47 -14.93
CA ARG A 229 -3.44 1.71 -16.03
C ARG A 229 -4.38 0.53 -16.20
N LEU A 230 -5.63 0.84 -16.51
CA LEU A 230 -6.56 -0.10 -17.10
C LEU A 230 -6.51 0.12 -18.61
N LEU A 231 -6.19 -0.93 -19.37
CA LEU A 231 -6.02 -0.88 -20.82
C LEU A 231 -7.02 -1.81 -21.49
N THR A 232 -7.58 -1.37 -22.61
CA THR A 232 -8.29 -2.24 -23.56
C THR A 232 -7.33 -3.23 -24.24
N ALA A 233 -7.89 -4.25 -24.91
CA ALA A 233 -7.11 -5.23 -25.67
C ALA A 233 -6.25 -4.64 -26.81
N ASP A 234 -6.61 -3.48 -27.36
CA ASP A 234 -5.83 -2.75 -28.36
C ASP A 234 -4.89 -1.69 -27.76
N GLY A 235 -4.80 -1.62 -26.43
CA GLY A 235 -3.85 -0.78 -25.69
C GLY A 235 -4.32 0.65 -25.43
N GLN A 236 -5.59 0.97 -25.67
CA GLN A 236 -6.17 2.26 -25.26
C GLN A 236 -6.37 2.29 -23.75
N THR A 237 -5.93 3.37 -23.10
CA THR A 237 -6.21 3.63 -21.68
C THR A 237 -7.70 3.82 -21.45
N LEU A 238 -8.21 3.16 -20.41
CA LEU A 238 -9.56 3.35 -19.86
C LEU A 238 -9.50 4.22 -18.61
N ALA A 239 -8.51 3.96 -17.76
CA ALA A 239 -8.24 4.75 -16.56
C ALA A 239 -6.74 4.71 -16.21
N HIS A 240 -6.25 5.78 -15.59
CA HIS A 240 -4.91 5.88 -15.00
C HIS A 240 -5.02 6.38 -13.56
N VAL A 241 -4.44 5.60 -12.63
CA VAL A 241 -4.39 5.91 -11.20
C VAL A 241 -2.96 5.83 -10.67
N ASP A 242 -2.59 6.80 -9.83
CA ASP A 242 -1.23 6.95 -9.28
C ASP A 242 -1.26 7.33 -7.78
N PRO A 243 -1.77 6.45 -6.90
CA PRO A 243 -1.59 6.61 -5.44
C PRO A 243 -0.18 6.21 -4.98
N TRP A 244 0.35 6.91 -3.98
CA TRP A 244 1.59 6.51 -3.30
C TRP A 244 1.34 6.18 -1.83
N PHE A 245 2.19 5.32 -1.26
CA PHE A 245 2.02 4.81 0.10
C PHE A 245 3.34 4.92 0.87
N GLY A 246 3.32 5.57 2.02
CA GLY A 246 4.47 5.79 2.89
C GLY A 246 4.42 4.96 4.16
N VAL A 247 5.58 4.49 4.62
CA VAL A 247 5.79 3.87 5.94
C VAL A 247 6.97 4.56 6.62
N ARG A 248 6.70 5.28 7.72
CA ARG A 248 7.69 6.10 8.43
C ARG A 248 8.50 5.31 9.45
N ASN A 249 7.98 4.17 9.90
CA ASN A 249 8.64 3.30 10.87
C ASN A 249 8.69 1.82 10.41
N PRO A 250 9.21 1.52 9.20
CA PRO A 250 9.26 0.15 8.70
C PRO A 250 10.03 -0.75 9.68
N ALA A 251 9.69 -2.04 9.73
CA ALA A 251 10.33 -2.96 10.68
C ALA A 251 11.71 -3.47 10.21
N ARG A 252 12.06 -3.24 8.93
CA ARG A 252 13.25 -3.78 8.27
C ARG A 252 13.91 -2.79 7.31
N ALA A 253 15.20 -2.98 7.08
CA ALA A 253 15.93 -2.41 5.95
C ALA A 253 16.63 -3.53 5.15
N HIS A 254 16.97 -3.25 3.89
CA HIS A 254 17.73 -4.18 3.05
C HIS A 254 19.18 -4.28 3.55
N ASP A 255 19.67 -5.49 3.80
CA ASP A 255 21.02 -5.71 4.34
C ASP A 255 22.15 -5.55 3.31
N GLY A 256 21.79 -5.38 2.04
CA GLY A 256 22.73 -5.37 0.93
C GLY A 256 22.95 -6.76 0.33
N GLY A 257 23.73 -6.79 -0.75
CA GLY A 257 23.93 -8.01 -1.55
C GLY A 257 22.79 -8.26 -2.54
N ASP A 258 22.77 -9.48 -3.10
CA ASP A 258 21.76 -9.89 -4.06
C ASP A 258 20.54 -10.51 -3.33
N GLY A 259 19.33 -10.13 -3.74
CA GLY A 259 18.08 -10.77 -3.31
C GLY A 259 17.30 -10.01 -2.24
N ALA A 260 16.64 -10.76 -1.35
CA ALA A 260 15.68 -10.24 -0.37
C ALA A 260 16.25 -10.18 1.07
N SER A 261 17.55 -9.94 1.22
CA SER A 261 18.21 -9.95 2.54
C SER A 261 17.80 -8.74 3.39
N ILE A 262 17.55 -8.97 4.67
CA ILE A 262 17.11 -7.93 5.60
C ILE A 262 17.89 -7.96 6.90
N PHE A 263 17.93 -6.83 7.58
CA PHE A 263 18.14 -6.74 9.02
C PHE A 263 16.98 -5.97 9.65
N ASP A 264 16.77 -6.21 10.93
CA ASP A 264 15.67 -5.60 11.68
C ASP A 264 16.11 -4.22 12.17
N LEU A 265 15.25 -3.22 11.98
CA LEU A 265 15.62 -1.84 12.33
C LEU A 265 15.73 -1.61 13.85
N VAL A 266 15.15 -2.51 14.64
CA VAL A 266 15.32 -2.52 16.10
C VAL A 266 16.76 -2.84 16.51
N ASP A 267 17.49 -3.64 15.72
CA ASP A 267 18.87 -4.03 16.03
C ASP A 267 19.88 -2.90 15.79
N VAL A 268 19.46 -1.78 15.20
CA VAL A 268 20.33 -0.65 14.87
C VAL A 268 20.92 0.02 16.12
N THR A 269 20.27 -0.10 17.29
CA THR A 269 20.81 0.41 18.56
C THR A 269 22.09 -0.29 19.01
N ASP A 270 22.33 -1.51 18.53
CA ASP A 270 23.53 -2.32 18.81
C ASP A 270 24.64 -2.13 17.76
N MET A 271 24.38 -1.36 16.71
CA MET A 271 25.32 -1.10 15.64
C MET A 271 26.18 0.14 15.91
N THR A 272 27.42 0.11 15.44
CA THR A 272 28.32 1.26 15.43
C THR A 272 29.00 1.43 14.07
N ASP A 273 29.24 2.67 13.66
CA ASP A 273 30.04 2.96 12.48
C ASP A 273 31.49 2.50 12.69
N VAL A 274 32.06 1.81 11.71
CA VAL A 274 33.39 1.20 11.83
C VAL A 274 34.55 2.19 11.71
N VAL A 275 34.28 3.41 11.23
CA VAL A 275 35.27 4.46 10.99
C VAL A 275 35.38 5.39 12.20
N ASP A 276 34.27 5.76 12.83
CA ASP A 276 34.25 6.76 13.89
C ASP A 276 33.48 6.39 15.17
N ASP A 277 33.07 5.11 15.30
CA ASP A 277 32.26 4.60 16.41
C ASP A 277 30.92 5.35 16.58
N GLY A 278 30.43 5.98 15.51
CA GLY A 278 29.12 6.63 15.45
C GLY A 278 27.98 5.66 15.78
N TYR A 279 26.89 6.17 16.34
CA TYR A 279 25.79 5.34 16.85
C TYR A 279 24.43 6.01 16.60
N ALA A 280 23.37 5.21 16.63
CA ALA A 280 22.00 5.70 16.48
C ALA A 280 21.60 6.60 17.67
N CYS A 281 21.15 7.82 17.39
CA CYS A 281 20.99 8.89 18.37
C CYS A 281 19.72 9.71 18.10
N GLY A 282 18.96 10.01 19.14
CA GLY A 282 17.68 10.72 19.05
C GLY A 282 16.48 9.78 18.92
N TYR A 283 15.31 10.34 18.65
CA TYR A 283 14.08 9.57 18.45
C TYR A 283 14.18 8.70 17.18
N PRO A 284 13.73 7.42 17.18
CA PRO A 284 13.18 6.68 18.33
C PRO A 284 14.26 5.91 19.15
N PHE A 285 15.51 5.91 18.71
CA PHE A 285 16.62 5.10 19.24
C PHE A 285 16.93 5.35 20.73
N ASP A 286 16.86 6.60 21.19
CA ASP A 286 17.11 6.92 22.60
C ASP A 286 16.07 6.25 23.53
N GLY A 287 14.81 6.20 23.09
CA GLY A 287 13.72 5.53 23.82
C GLY A 287 13.90 4.02 23.85
N LEU A 288 14.26 3.44 22.70
CA LEU A 288 14.57 2.03 22.55
C LEU A 288 15.73 1.61 23.47
N ARG A 289 16.87 2.32 23.41
CA ARG A 289 18.03 2.05 24.27
C ARG A 289 17.71 2.20 25.76
N ALA A 290 16.94 3.23 26.13
CA ALA A 290 16.52 3.42 27.51
C ALA A 290 15.66 2.25 28.03
N ARG A 291 14.79 1.70 27.16
CA ARG A 291 13.99 0.51 27.48
C ARG A 291 14.87 -0.74 27.65
N GLU A 292 15.80 -0.98 26.75
CA GLU A 292 16.70 -2.14 26.79
C GLU A 292 17.57 -2.09 28.04
N LEU A 293 18.14 -0.93 28.37
CA LEU A 293 18.90 -0.71 29.60
C LEU A 293 18.06 -0.91 30.87
N GLY A 294 16.80 -0.45 30.85
CA GLY A 294 15.90 -0.56 31.99
C GLY A 294 15.39 -1.97 32.25
N SER A 295 15.22 -2.77 31.20
CA SER A 295 14.74 -4.16 31.29
C SER A 295 15.86 -5.19 31.39
N GLY A 296 17.06 -4.88 30.86
CA GLY A 296 18.16 -5.83 30.70
C GLY A 296 17.96 -6.82 29.54
N GLU A 297 16.97 -6.58 28.69
CA GLU A 297 16.62 -7.43 27.54
C GLU A 297 16.59 -6.57 26.26
N GLN A 298 17.12 -7.11 25.16
CA GLN A 298 17.00 -6.50 23.84
C GLN A 298 15.54 -6.58 23.37
N VAL A 299 15.07 -5.52 22.71
CA VAL A 299 13.72 -5.51 22.13
C VAL A 299 13.76 -6.26 20.82
N ALA A 300 12.97 -7.34 20.71
CA ALA A 300 12.84 -8.08 19.47
C ALA A 300 11.93 -7.33 18.48
N LYS A 301 12.10 -7.57 17.18
CA LYS A 301 11.23 -7.01 16.13
C LYS A 301 9.74 -7.21 16.36
N ALA A 302 9.36 -8.38 16.88
CA ALA A 302 7.97 -8.73 17.15
C ALA A 302 7.47 -8.28 18.55
N ASP A 303 8.29 -7.55 19.30
CA ASP A 303 7.87 -6.99 20.58
C ASP A 303 6.91 -5.81 20.36
N PRO A 304 5.73 -5.76 21.01
CA PRO A 304 4.80 -4.63 20.94
C PRO A 304 5.34 -3.27 21.41
N THR A 305 6.55 -3.25 21.99
CA THR A 305 7.25 -2.02 22.38
C THR A 305 8.28 -1.57 21.36
N SER A 306 8.49 -2.32 20.27
CA SER A 306 9.33 -1.91 19.15
C SER A 306 8.75 -0.63 18.51
N PRO A 307 9.55 0.42 18.29
CA PRO A 307 9.08 1.60 17.56
C PRO A 307 8.99 1.36 16.04
N PHE A 308 9.47 0.21 15.57
CA PHE A 308 9.54 -0.18 14.16
C PHE A 308 8.53 -1.29 13.87
N ASP A 309 7.25 -0.93 13.86
CA ASP A 309 6.11 -1.84 13.65
C ASP A 309 5.42 -1.64 12.29
N GLY A 310 5.87 -0.67 11.48
CA GLY A 310 5.29 -0.35 10.19
C GLY A 310 3.88 0.25 10.24
N ALA A 311 3.40 0.74 11.39
CA ALA A 311 2.04 1.27 11.55
C ALA A 311 1.93 2.81 11.37
N GLN A 312 3.05 3.54 11.27
CA GLN A 312 3.07 4.97 10.98
C GLN A 312 3.05 5.18 9.46
N ARG A 313 1.85 5.34 8.92
CA ARG A 313 1.60 5.36 7.48
C ARG A 313 1.08 6.71 7.03
N ASP A 314 1.38 7.03 5.78
CA ASP A 314 0.83 8.18 5.06
C ASP A 314 0.60 7.75 3.60
N HIS A 315 -0.10 8.57 2.85
CA HIS A 315 -0.37 8.27 1.46
C HIS A 315 -0.48 9.55 0.65
N TYR A 316 -0.42 9.38 -0.67
CA TYR A 316 -0.51 10.48 -1.61
C TYR A 316 -1.56 10.21 -2.66
N LEU A 317 -2.38 11.22 -2.92
CA LEU A 317 -3.32 11.23 -4.03
C LEU A 317 -2.79 12.17 -5.11
N HIS A 318 -2.92 11.74 -6.36
CA HIS A 318 -2.48 12.50 -7.52
C HIS A 318 -3.46 12.30 -8.67
N THR A 319 -3.18 11.36 -9.57
CA THR A 319 -3.97 11.15 -10.79
C THR A 319 -5.14 10.20 -10.55
N THR A 320 -6.32 10.64 -10.98
CA THR A 320 -7.51 9.81 -11.24
C THR A 320 -8.05 10.22 -12.62
N GLU A 321 -7.46 9.66 -13.66
CA GLU A 321 -7.86 9.93 -15.04
C GLU A 321 -8.74 8.79 -15.56
N VAL A 322 -9.83 9.14 -16.24
CA VAL A 322 -10.73 8.23 -16.95
C VAL A 322 -10.86 8.74 -18.39
N THR A 323 -10.65 7.84 -19.35
CA THR A 323 -10.69 8.09 -20.80
C THR A 323 -11.66 7.14 -21.49
N ASN A 324 -12.86 6.99 -20.92
CA ASN A 324 -13.88 6.04 -21.34
C ASN A 324 -15.17 6.72 -21.82
N GLY A 325 -15.02 7.86 -22.51
CA GLY A 325 -16.13 8.69 -22.96
C GLY A 325 -17.13 7.92 -23.86
N GLY A 326 -18.34 7.71 -23.34
CA GLY A 326 -19.40 6.95 -24.05
C GLY A 326 -19.19 5.43 -24.10
N GLY A 327 -18.18 4.90 -23.40
CA GLY A 327 -17.87 3.48 -23.32
C GLY A 327 -18.67 2.72 -22.24
N PRO A 328 -18.55 1.38 -22.20
CA PRO A 328 -19.15 0.55 -21.15
C PRO A 328 -18.57 0.87 -19.76
N SER A 329 -19.37 0.71 -18.71
CA SER A 329 -18.91 0.95 -17.34
C SER A 329 -18.25 -0.24 -16.66
N VAL A 330 -18.46 -1.45 -17.19
CA VAL A 330 -17.88 -2.68 -16.65
C VAL A 330 -16.90 -3.25 -17.66
N TRP A 331 -15.68 -3.44 -17.19
CA TRP A 331 -14.60 -4.07 -17.93
C TRP A 331 -14.05 -5.26 -17.15
N TYR A 332 -13.36 -6.15 -17.83
CA TYR A 332 -12.59 -7.25 -17.26
C TYR A 332 -11.20 -7.12 -17.84
N THR A 333 -10.18 -7.02 -16.99
CA THR A 333 -8.77 -6.91 -17.39
C THR A 333 -7.99 -8.12 -16.89
N ASP A 334 -6.81 -8.38 -17.45
CA ASP A 334 -5.86 -9.26 -16.78
C ASP A 334 -5.46 -8.69 -15.38
N PRO A 335 -4.83 -9.49 -14.50
CA PRO A 335 -4.49 -9.06 -13.15
C PRO A 335 -3.57 -7.84 -13.06
N TYR A 336 -2.91 -7.43 -14.15
CA TYR A 336 -2.04 -6.26 -14.20
C TYR A 336 -2.71 -5.03 -14.82
N GLY A 337 -4.01 -5.11 -15.12
CA GLY A 337 -4.80 -4.04 -15.71
C GLY A 337 -4.85 -4.03 -17.24
N GLY A 338 -4.22 -5.01 -17.91
CA GLY A 338 -4.16 -5.08 -19.37
C GLY A 338 -5.33 -5.81 -20.03
N SER A 339 -5.30 -5.87 -21.36
CA SER A 339 -6.11 -6.77 -22.18
C SER A 339 -7.64 -6.62 -22.03
N GLY A 340 -8.13 -5.45 -21.65
CA GLY A 340 -9.50 -5.19 -21.25
C GLY A 340 -10.58 -5.62 -22.26
N VAL A 341 -11.60 -6.31 -21.76
CA VAL A 341 -12.79 -6.78 -22.49
C VAL A 341 -14.07 -6.49 -21.69
N THR A 342 -15.24 -6.57 -22.33
CA THR A 342 -16.53 -6.22 -21.69
C THR A 342 -17.35 -7.43 -21.25
N THR A 343 -16.85 -8.63 -21.49
CA THR A 343 -17.44 -9.90 -21.06
C THR A 343 -16.50 -10.62 -20.10
N PRO A 344 -17.00 -11.31 -19.06
CA PRO A 344 -16.15 -12.08 -18.15
C PRO A 344 -15.21 -13.05 -18.88
N ALA A 345 -13.98 -13.17 -18.39
CA ALA A 345 -12.98 -14.11 -18.87
C ALA A 345 -12.25 -14.75 -17.69
N ALA A 346 -11.75 -15.98 -17.87
CA ALA A 346 -11.06 -16.72 -16.80
C ALA A 346 -9.77 -15.99 -16.39
N GLY A 347 -9.60 -15.77 -15.08
CA GLY A 347 -8.46 -15.05 -14.50
C GLY A 347 -8.49 -13.54 -14.72
N PHE A 348 -9.54 -13.01 -15.35
CA PHE A 348 -9.70 -11.57 -15.53
C PHE A 348 -10.44 -10.97 -14.33
N VAL A 349 -10.00 -9.80 -13.92
CA VAL A 349 -10.53 -9.05 -12.79
C VAL A 349 -11.56 -8.05 -13.29
N ARG A 350 -12.75 -8.07 -12.68
CA ARG A 350 -13.82 -7.11 -12.96
C ARG A 350 -13.44 -5.71 -12.47
N GLN A 351 -13.62 -4.71 -13.34
CA GLN A 351 -13.32 -3.29 -13.11
C GLN A 351 -14.56 -2.43 -13.33
N TRP A 352 -14.67 -1.30 -12.61
CA TRP A 352 -15.63 -0.23 -12.90
C TRP A 352 -14.87 0.98 -13.46
N VAL A 353 -15.36 1.53 -14.56
CA VAL A 353 -14.83 2.77 -15.17
C VAL A 353 -16.02 3.58 -15.67
N SER A 354 -16.27 4.78 -15.13
CA SER A 354 -17.39 5.62 -15.57
C SER A 354 -17.35 5.86 -17.09
N SER A 355 -18.51 6.13 -17.69
CA SER A 355 -18.62 6.52 -19.11
C SER A 355 -18.26 7.99 -19.32
N THR A 356 -17.25 8.49 -18.61
CA THR A 356 -16.76 9.88 -18.66
C THR A 356 -15.41 9.96 -19.36
N ASP A 357 -14.98 11.19 -19.67
CA ASP A 357 -13.64 11.49 -20.13
C ASP A 357 -13.18 12.77 -19.44
N ASN A 358 -12.22 12.66 -18.54
CA ASN A 358 -11.65 13.79 -17.82
C ASN A 358 -10.20 14.10 -18.23
N SER A 359 -9.71 13.54 -19.34
CA SER A 359 -8.33 13.76 -19.84
C SER A 359 -8.04 15.21 -20.24
N ALA A 360 -9.07 16.04 -20.36
CA ALA A 360 -8.94 17.48 -20.58
C ALA A 360 -8.64 18.28 -19.30
N TRP A 361 -8.66 17.65 -18.12
CA TRP A 361 -8.35 18.30 -16.85
C TRP A 361 -6.88 18.75 -16.79
N PRO A 362 -6.57 19.80 -16.01
CA PRO A 362 -5.19 20.12 -15.72
C PRO A 362 -4.53 18.99 -14.93
N GLU A 363 -3.21 18.89 -15.03
CA GLU A 363 -2.41 18.06 -14.13
C GLU A 363 -2.75 18.40 -12.68
N LEU A 364 -3.03 17.38 -11.86
CA LEU A 364 -3.37 17.53 -10.46
C LEU A 364 -2.12 17.71 -9.61
N GLU A 365 -2.23 18.41 -8.48
CA GLU A 365 -1.15 18.49 -7.49
C GLU A 365 -1.10 17.17 -6.72
N ARG A 366 0.07 16.51 -6.64
CA ARG A 366 0.25 15.39 -5.71
C ARG A 366 0.16 15.90 -4.28
N ARG A 367 -0.79 15.39 -3.52
CA ARG A 367 -1.05 15.80 -2.13
C ARG A 367 -0.80 14.65 -1.17
N SER A 368 -0.14 14.94 -0.05
CA SER A 368 0.10 14.03 1.05
C SER A 368 -1.00 14.12 2.11
N PHE A 369 -1.36 12.99 2.69
CA PHE A 369 -2.35 12.85 3.76
C PHE A 369 -1.76 12.02 4.91
N ASP A 370 -2.30 12.18 6.12
CA ASP A 370 -1.98 11.33 7.27
C ASP A 370 -0.52 11.25 7.75
N LEU A 371 0.27 12.31 7.54
CA LEU A 371 1.67 12.38 8.00
C LEU A 371 1.86 12.20 9.52
N ASP A 372 0.81 12.41 10.33
CA ASP A 372 0.84 12.24 11.79
C ASP A 372 0.09 10.97 12.27
N ARG A 373 -0.45 10.16 11.35
CA ARG A 373 -1.28 8.99 11.67
C ARG A 373 -0.43 7.80 12.12
N ASP A 374 -0.81 7.19 13.24
CA ASP A 374 -0.20 5.98 13.79
C ASP A 374 -1.31 4.97 14.08
N PHE A 375 -1.36 3.89 13.28
CA PHE A 375 -2.35 2.83 13.42
C PHE A 375 -1.97 1.79 14.49
N GLY A 376 -0.77 1.86 15.06
CA GLY A 376 -0.25 0.96 16.09
C GLY A 376 -0.33 1.50 17.52
N ALA A 377 -0.72 2.78 17.66
CA ALA A 377 -0.78 3.44 18.95
C ALA A 377 -1.73 2.72 19.95
N ASP A 378 -1.19 2.34 21.10
CA ASP A 378 -1.90 1.82 22.28
C ASP A 378 -2.80 0.59 22.03
N ASN A 379 -2.52 -0.21 21.01
CA ASN A 379 -3.37 -1.34 20.61
C ASN A 379 -2.62 -2.69 20.45
N GLY A 380 -1.31 -2.69 20.70
CA GLY A 380 -0.47 -3.89 20.70
C GLY A 380 -0.10 -4.41 19.30
N VAL A 381 -0.18 -3.57 18.27
CA VAL A 381 0.41 -3.85 16.96
C VAL A 381 1.92 -4.01 17.09
N HIS A 382 2.48 -4.94 16.32
CA HIS A 382 3.91 -5.19 16.23
C HIS A 382 4.23 -5.87 14.89
N ALA A 383 5.50 -5.94 14.50
CA ALA A 383 5.86 -6.72 13.33
C ALA A 383 5.58 -8.23 13.58
N PRO A 384 5.11 -9.01 12.59
CA PRO A 384 4.84 -8.63 11.21
C PRO A 384 3.55 -7.79 11.07
N ASN A 385 3.67 -6.67 10.35
CA ASN A 385 2.59 -5.73 10.04
C ASN A 385 2.88 -5.00 8.73
#